data_AF-A0A180ETM3-F1
#
_entry.id   AF-A0A180ETM3-F1
#
_cell.length_a   1.000
_cell.length_b   1.000
_cell.length_c   1.000
_cell.angle_alpha   90.00
_cell.angle_beta   90.00
_cell.angle_gamma   90.00
#
_symmetry.space_group_name_H-M   'P 1'
#
loop_
_entity.id
_entity.type
_entity.pdbx_description
1 polymer ?
#
loop_
_entity_poly.entity_id
_entity_poly.type
_entity_poly.pdbx_seq_one_letter_code
_entity_poly.pdbx_strand_id
1 'polypeptide(L)'
;MKGDTEMQAHFFVNSYRVSLSAENGTITSGNDTYTYGREIVAEAAADEGHHFVAWTDEAGDWLSAENPITFTVKGNTVMRAHFAPNSCLVSLSAVDGRITSGDGTYTYGTEVTAAADTDKKGYHLVKWTNAAGDSLSAENPYTFPVKGDTEMQAYFSNIYQVNLFAAEHGRITSGGGTYTHGAGAVAVATADYGYHLVRWENAAGDSLSADNPYRFAVKEDVKLTAVFSEARMLVTAEAAAGGRVTGGGYYDYGSQVTLTAFPDSGYRFARWTAGEKLTVQVGNADSYSFLLIRTAFDSYRANFVREGGEKGEGGGESNGGEGNGGSQGNEFLPSDREAGAYHAEGVLHLVHLDGYFISIDTMTGERVLQFMADGDDAEYATALPAGVYILNAAKGEERIVARKFVVK
;
A
#
# COMPACT_ATOMS: atom_id res chain seq x y z
N MET A 1 -45.76 77.31 -95.00
CA MET A 1 -44.71 76.71 -94.15
C MET A 1 -45.35 75.57 -93.38
N LYS A 2 -45.05 74.31 -93.72
CA LYS A 2 -45.26 73.17 -92.83
C LYS A 2 -43.92 73.00 -92.11
N GLY A 3 -43.90 73.23 -90.81
CA GLY A 3 -42.69 72.97 -90.00
C GLY A 3 -42.54 71.48 -89.83
N ASP A 4 -41.30 70.98 -89.96
CA ASP A 4 -40.98 69.59 -89.70
C ASP A 4 -41.26 69.27 -88.23
N THR A 5 -42.01 68.19 -87.99
CA THR A 5 -42.22 67.62 -86.66
C THR A 5 -41.16 66.56 -86.44
N GLU A 6 -40.24 66.82 -85.52
CA GLU A 6 -39.29 65.83 -85.05
C GLU A 6 -39.91 65.01 -83.92
N MET A 7 -39.83 63.68 -84.00
CA MET A 7 -40.38 62.76 -83.02
C MET A 7 -39.25 61.88 -82.51
N GLN A 8 -38.85 62.08 -81.25
CA GLN A 8 -37.86 61.25 -80.58
C GLN A 8 -38.54 60.13 -79.79
N ALA A 9 -38.08 58.90 -80.00
CA ALA A 9 -38.45 57.76 -79.18
C ALA A 9 -37.34 57.47 -78.17
N HIS A 10 -37.68 57.43 -76.88
CA HIS A 10 -36.78 57.00 -75.83
C HIS A 10 -37.06 55.54 -75.50
N PHE A 11 -36.06 54.67 -75.69
CA PHE A 11 -36.14 53.26 -75.31
C PHE A 11 -35.39 53.05 -73.99
N PHE A 12 -36.04 52.38 -73.04
CA PHE A 12 -35.42 51.93 -71.80
C PHE A 12 -35.06 50.45 -71.94
N VAL A 13 -33.91 50.05 -71.41
CA VAL A 13 -33.55 48.63 -71.33
C VAL A 13 -34.42 47.99 -70.26
N ASN A 14 -35.13 46.91 -70.61
CA ASN A 14 -35.96 46.17 -69.66
C ASN A 14 -35.12 45.66 -68.49
N SER A 15 -35.66 45.73 -67.29
CA SER A 15 -35.08 45.14 -66.09
C SER A 15 -35.89 43.92 -65.66
N TYR A 16 -35.20 42.86 -65.22
CA TYR A 16 -35.81 41.61 -64.77
C TYR A 16 -35.32 41.25 -63.38
N ARG A 17 -36.21 40.64 -62.58
CA ARG A 17 -35.90 40.21 -61.21
C ARG A 17 -35.29 38.81 -61.23
N VAL A 18 -34.15 38.66 -60.55
CA VAL A 18 -33.57 37.37 -60.20
C VAL A 18 -33.93 37.11 -58.73
N SER A 19 -34.62 36.01 -58.46
CA SER A 19 -35.05 35.59 -57.13
C SER A 19 -34.39 34.26 -56.77
N LEU A 20 -33.36 34.31 -55.93
CA LEU A 20 -32.61 33.14 -55.48
C LEU A 20 -33.05 32.73 -54.07
N SER A 21 -33.14 31.44 -53.81
CA SER A 21 -33.37 30.89 -52.46
C SER A 21 -32.49 29.69 -52.16
N ALA A 22 -32.21 29.46 -50.89
CA ALA A 22 -31.44 28.32 -50.39
C ALA A 22 -32.09 27.77 -49.11
N GLU A 23 -31.92 26.47 -48.87
CA GLU A 23 -32.23 25.78 -47.60
C GLU A 23 -30.98 24.98 -47.20
N ASN A 24 -30.57 25.03 -45.93
CA ASN A 24 -29.28 24.51 -45.42
C ASN A 24 -28.05 25.16 -46.08
N GLY A 25 -28.21 26.44 -46.45
CA GLY A 25 -27.18 27.30 -47.00
C GLY A 25 -27.70 28.73 -47.14
N THR A 26 -26.82 29.62 -47.57
CA THR A 26 -27.11 31.05 -47.73
C THR A 26 -26.76 31.53 -49.13
N ILE A 27 -27.60 32.39 -49.72
CA ILE A 27 -27.27 33.04 -50.99
C ILE A 27 -26.31 34.20 -50.70
N THR A 28 -25.13 34.18 -51.31
CA THR A 28 -24.07 35.18 -51.07
C THR A 28 -24.00 36.23 -52.18
N SER A 29 -24.45 35.93 -53.41
CA SER A 29 -24.52 36.89 -54.52
C SER A 29 -25.64 36.59 -55.52
N GLY A 30 -25.96 37.55 -56.39
CA GLY A 30 -26.81 37.33 -57.57
C GLY A 30 -28.31 37.56 -57.37
N ASN A 31 -28.79 37.75 -56.14
CA ASN A 31 -30.22 37.95 -55.84
C ASN A 31 -30.62 39.43 -55.93
N ASP A 32 -30.84 39.94 -57.14
CA ASP A 32 -31.20 41.35 -57.37
C ASP A 32 -31.97 41.53 -58.70
N THR A 33 -32.23 42.77 -59.08
CA THR A 33 -32.83 43.17 -60.36
C THR A 33 -31.75 43.62 -61.33
N TYR A 34 -31.75 43.08 -62.56
CA TYR A 34 -30.73 43.35 -63.57
C TYR A 34 -31.35 43.72 -64.91
N THR A 35 -30.62 44.50 -65.71
CA THR A 35 -31.01 44.84 -67.08
C THR A 35 -30.88 43.62 -68.01
N TYR A 36 -31.76 43.54 -69.01
CA TYR A 36 -31.72 42.52 -70.06
C TYR A 36 -30.33 42.39 -70.69
N GLY A 37 -29.89 41.15 -70.90
CA GLY A 37 -28.61 40.84 -71.54
C GLY A 37 -27.39 40.98 -70.62
N ARG A 38 -27.57 41.39 -69.35
CA ARG A 38 -26.48 41.44 -68.38
C ARG A 38 -26.09 40.03 -67.94
N GLU A 39 -24.79 39.76 -67.93
CA GLU A 39 -24.23 38.57 -67.31
C GLU A 39 -24.05 38.80 -65.80
N ILE A 40 -24.50 37.84 -65.00
CA ILE A 40 -24.44 37.90 -63.53
C ILE A 40 -23.91 36.59 -62.96
N VAL A 41 -23.28 36.69 -61.79
CA VAL A 41 -22.77 35.56 -61.01
C VAL A 41 -23.65 35.36 -59.78
N ALA A 42 -24.28 34.20 -59.70
CA ALA A 42 -25.02 33.76 -58.52
C ALA A 42 -24.16 32.78 -57.72
N GLU A 43 -24.03 33.04 -56.43
CA GLU A 43 -23.21 32.26 -55.51
C GLU A 43 -24.02 31.95 -54.26
N ALA A 44 -23.81 30.75 -53.72
CA ALA A 44 -24.35 30.33 -52.45
C ALA A 44 -23.25 29.70 -51.60
N ALA A 45 -23.35 29.82 -50.27
CA ALA A 45 -22.47 29.16 -49.32
C ALA A 45 -23.27 28.10 -48.55
N ALA A 46 -22.70 26.90 -48.39
CA ALA A 46 -23.31 25.86 -47.58
C ALA A 46 -23.25 26.22 -46.09
N ASP A 47 -24.28 25.83 -45.33
CA ASP A 47 -24.20 25.88 -43.87
C ASP A 47 -23.21 24.82 -43.35
N GLU A 48 -22.80 24.93 -42.09
CA GLU A 48 -21.90 23.96 -41.47
C GLU A 48 -22.45 22.53 -41.60
N GLY A 49 -21.58 21.59 -41.99
CA GLY A 49 -21.98 20.19 -42.17
C GLY A 49 -22.72 19.87 -43.47
N HIS A 50 -22.85 20.82 -44.40
CA HIS A 50 -23.47 20.60 -45.71
C HIS A 50 -22.48 20.89 -46.86
N HIS A 51 -22.83 20.45 -48.06
CA HIS A 51 -22.15 20.82 -49.31
C HIS A 51 -23.16 21.18 -50.40
N PHE A 52 -22.74 22.07 -51.30
CA PHE A 52 -23.53 22.46 -52.46
C PHE A 52 -23.70 21.28 -53.42
N VAL A 53 -24.93 21.07 -53.89
CA VAL A 53 -25.28 19.99 -54.84
C VAL A 53 -25.57 20.55 -56.22
N ALA A 54 -26.54 21.45 -56.33
CA ALA A 54 -26.97 21.99 -57.62
C ALA A 54 -27.82 23.26 -57.50
N TRP A 55 -27.90 23.99 -58.61
CA TRP A 55 -28.93 24.99 -58.89
C TRP A 55 -30.06 24.33 -59.70
N THR A 56 -31.31 24.61 -59.33
CA THR A 56 -32.50 24.28 -60.12
C THR A 56 -33.33 25.53 -60.39
N ASP A 57 -34.22 25.47 -61.37
CA ASP A 57 -35.22 26.52 -61.58
C ASP A 57 -36.44 26.37 -60.64
N GLU A 58 -37.50 27.14 -60.91
CA GLU A 58 -38.76 27.10 -60.16
C GLU A 58 -39.54 25.78 -60.33
N ALA A 59 -39.46 25.15 -61.51
CA ALA A 59 -40.10 23.87 -61.78
C ALA A 59 -39.33 22.70 -61.14
N GLY A 60 -38.10 22.95 -60.68
CA GLY A 60 -37.20 21.95 -60.14
C GLY A 60 -36.30 21.34 -61.21
N ASP A 61 -36.27 21.91 -62.41
CA ASP A 61 -35.41 21.43 -63.49
C ASP A 61 -33.95 21.82 -63.21
N TRP A 62 -33.05 20.88 -63.49
CA TRP A 62 -31.61 21.03 -63.25
C TRP A 62 -31.02 22.15 -64.10
N LEU A 63 -30.25 23.05 -63.48
CA LEU A 63 -29.56 24.14 -64.17
C LEU A 63 -28.04 23.94 -64.20
N SER A 64 -27.42 23.66 -63.05
CA SER A 64 -25.97 23.49 -62.95
C SER A 64 -25.57 22.83 -61.62
N ALA A 65 -24.44 22.12 -61.62
CA ALA A 65 -23.76 21.68 -60.40
C ALA A 65 -22.60 22.65 -60.00
N GLU A 66 -22.35 23.67 -60.81
CA GLU A 66 -21.33 24.69 -60.54
C GLU A 66 -21.84 25.74 -59.56
N ASN A 67 -20.99 26.11 -58.60
CA ASN A 67 -21.23 27.20 -57.68
C ASN A 67 -19.89 27.89 -57.40
N PRO A 68 -19.71 29.17 -57.80
CA PRO A 68 -20.71 30.07 -58.38
C PRO A 68 -21.19 29.69 -59.79
N ILE A 69 -22.45 30.01 -60.14
CA ILE A 69 -22.99 29.89 -61.50
C ILE A 69 -23.04 31.25 -62.20
N THR A 70 -22.63 31.29 -63.47
CA THR A 70 -22.70 32.49 -64.31
C THR A 70 -23.76 32.33 -65.39
N PHE A 71 -24.64 33.32 -65.56
CA PHE A 71 -25.66 33.30 -66.63
C PHE A 71 -26.09 34.70 -67.07
N THR A 72 -26.69 34.78 -68.27
CA THR A 72 -27.23 36.02 -68.84
C THR A 72 -28.72 36.20 -68.54
N VAL A 73 -29.11 37.36 -68.03
CA VAL A 73 -30.50 37.68 -67.70
C VAL A 73 -31.32 37.94 -68.96
N LYS A 74 -32.23 37.02 -69.30
CA LYS A 74 -33.14 37.12 -70.46
C LYS A 74 -34.60 37.37 -70.09
N GLY A 75 -34.94 37.22 -68.80
CA GLY A 75 -36.29 37.32 -68.26
C GLY A 75 -36.25 37.26 -66.74
N ASN A 76 -37.42 37.30 -66.09
CA ASN A 76 -37.49 37.01 -64.65
C ASN A 76 -36.98 35.58 -64.41
N THR A 77 -36.12 35.42 -63.41
CA THR A 77 -35.45 34.15 -63.12
C THR A 77 -35.66 33.81 -61.65
N VAL A 78 -36.08 32.58 -61.40
CA VAL A 78 -36.20 32.02 -60.06
C VAL A 78 -35.30 30.80 -60.02
N MET A 79 -34.38 30.74 -59.06
CA MET A 79 -33.47 29.61 -58.90
C MET A 79 -33.36 29.21 -57.43
N ARG A 80 -33.13 27.92 -57.20
CA ARG A 80 -32.92 27.36 -55.87
C ARG A 80 -31.55 26.70 -55.80
N ALA A 81 -30.77 27.04 -54.78
CA ALA A 81 -29.56 26.30 -54.41
C ALA A 81 -29.94 25.13 -53.51
N HIS A 82 -29.49 23.93 -53.86
CA HIS A 82 -29.69 22.71 -53.09
C HIS A 82 -28.40 22.29 -52.39
N PHE A 83 -28.53 21.88 -51.14
CA PHE A 83 -27.43 21.43 -50.30
C PHE A 83 -27.76 20.05 -49.72
N ALA A 84 -26.74 19.22 -49.53
CA ALA A 84 -26.86 17.91 -48.90
C ALA A 84 -25.96 17.82 -47.66
N PRO A 85 -26.37 17.09 -46.60
CA PRO A 85 -25.50 16.84 -45.46
C PRO A 85 -24.22 16.12 -45.87
N ASN A 86 -23.11 16.50 -45.25
CA ASN A 86 -21.84 15.82 -45.41
C ASN A 86 -21.91 14.43 -44.77
N SER A 87 -21.28 13.45 -45.43
CA SER A 87 -21.08 12.12 -44.88
C SER A 87 -19.62 12.00 -44.44
N CYS A 88 -19.41 11.47 -43.25
CA CYS A 88 -18.10 11.33 -42.61
C CYS A 88 -17.85 9.86 -42.26
N LEU A 89 -16.62 9.41 -42.43
CA LEU A 89 -16.20 8.06 -42.08
C LEU A 89 -15.69 8.02 -40.63
N VAL A 90 -16.20 7.09 -39.83
CA VAL A 90 -15.66 6.72 -38.53
C VAL A 90 -14.96 5.38 -38.67
N SER A 91 -13.64 5.37 -38.50
CA SER A 91 -12.78 4.19 -38.55
C SER A 91 -12.26 3.85 -37.15
N LEU A 92 -12.65 2.69 -36.63
CA LEU A 92 -12.28 2.20 -35.31
C LEU A 92 -11.33 1.01 -35.40
N SER A 93 -10.22 1.07 -34.68
CA SER A 93 -9.27 -0.04 -34.53
C SER A 93 -9.06 -0.40 -33.06
N ALA A 94 -8.53 -1.59 -32.78
CA ALA A 94 -8.18 -2.01 -31.43
C ALA A 94 -6.83 -2.72 -31.42
N VAL A 95 -6.05 -2.48 -30.36
CA VAL A 95 -4.84 -3.26 -30.06
C VAL A 95 -5.20 -4.23 -28.93
N ASP A 96 -4.96 -5.53 -29.16
CA ASP A 96 -5.21 -6.64 -28.23
C ASP A 96 -6.66 -6.82 -27.73
N GLY A 97 -7.61 -6.09 -28.31
CA GLY A 97 -9.05 -6.22 -28.06
C GLY A 97 -9.87 -6.30 -29.35
N ARG A 98 -11.18 -6.10 -29.23
CA ARG A 98 -12.12 -6.15 -30.35
C ARG A 98 -13.10 -4.99 -30.25
N ILE A 99 -13.36 -4.33 -31.37
CA ILE A 99 -14.45 -3.34 -31.49
C ILE A 99 -15.77 -4.07 -31.71
N THR A 100 -16.83 -3.66 -31.01
CA THR A 100 -18.17 -4.25 -31.11
C THR A 100 -19.16 -3.36 -31.83
N SER A 101 -19.00 -2.03 -31.79
CA SER A 101 -19.84 -1.08 -32.55
C SER A 101 -19.17 0.27 -32.79
N GLY A 102 -19.74 1.07 -33.70
CA GLY A 102 -19.40 2.48 -33.94
C GLY A 102 -18.57 2.75 -35.18
N ASP A 103 -18.16 1.72 -35.92
CA ASP A 103 -17.47 1.85 -37.20
C ASP A 103 -18.48 2.03 -38.35
N GLY A 104 -18.20 2.94 -39.28
CA GLY A 104 -19.04 3.15 -40.46
C GLY A 104 -19.11 4.59 -40.95
N THR A 105 -19.99 4.83 -41.94
CA THR A 105 -20.25 6.17 -42.49
C THR A 105 -21.48 6.78 -41.85
N TYR A 106 -21.36 8.01 -41.37
CA TYR A 106 -22.43 8.74 -40.68
C TYR A 106 -22.61 10.13 -41.27
N THR A 107 -23.84 10.67 -41.19
CA THR A 107 -24.09 12.07 -41.55
C THR A 107 -23.50 13.02 -40.51
N TYR A 108 -23.01 14.19 -40.94
CA TYR A 108 -22.47 15.22 -40.04
C TYR A 108 -23.42 15.54 -38.89
N GLY A 109 -22.88 15.66 -37.68
CA GLY A 109 -23.63 15.97 -36.46
C GLY A 109 -24.31 14.77 -35.79
N THR A 110 -24.29 13.59 -36.42
CA THR A 110 -24.82 12.36 -35.80
C THR A 110 -24.02 11.99 -34.56
N GLU A 111 -24.69 11.63 -33.46
CA GLU A 111 -24.05 11.03 -32.31
C GLU A 111 -23.81 9.53 -32.57
N VAL A 112 -22.55 9.12 -32.45
CA VAL A 112 -22.12 7.73 -32.64
C VAL A 112 -21.62 7.18 -31.32
N THR A 113 -21.97 5.91 -31.06
CA THR A 113 -21.54 5.18 -29.87
C THR A 113 -20.55 4.09 -30.25
N ALA A 114 -19.28 4.33 -29.95
CA ALA A 114 -18.21 3.37 -30.09
C ALA A 114 -18.21 2.43 -28.88
N ALA A 115 -18.16 1.13 -29.13
CA ALA A 115 -18.06 0.12 -28.07
C ALA A 115 -16.97 -0.89 -28.40
N ALA A 116 -16.33 -1.39 -27.36
CA ALA A 116 -15.33 -2.42 -27.46
C ALA A 116 -15.68 -3.61 -26.54
N ASP A 117 -15.26 -4.81 -26.93
CA ASP A 117 -15.50 -6.05 -26.21
C ASP A 117 -14.65 -6.08 -24.92
N THR A 118 -15.29 -6.17 -23.77
CA THR A 118 -14.64 -6.28 -22.45
C THR A 118 -14.68 -7.69 -21.87
N ASP A 119 -15.24 -8.66 -22.59
CA ASP A 119 -15.43 -10.02 -22.08
C ASP A 119 -14.19 -10.89 -22.27
N LYS A 120 -13.17 -10.38 -22.98
CA LYS A 120 -11.89 -11.06 -23.13
C LYS A 120 -11.16 -11.09 -21.79
N LYS A 121 -11.17 -12.25 -21.12
CA LYS A 121 -10.47 -12.48 -19.84
C LYS A 121 -9.07 -11.88 -19.83
N GLY A 122 -8.82 -11.04 -18.83
CA GLY A 122 -7.55 -10.35 -18.61
C GLY A 122 -7.44 -9.01 -19.33
N TYR A 123 -8.19 -8.72 -20.40
CA TYR A 123 -8.08 -7.46 -21.14
C TYR A 123 -9.21 -6.50 -20.79
N HIS A 124 -8.84 -5.27 -20.45
CA HIS A 124 -9.81 -4.21 -20.21
C HIS A 124 -9.47 -2.99 -21.04
N LEU A 125 -10.52 -2.33 -21.56
CA LEU A 125 -10.35 -1.07 -22.25
C LEU A 125 -9.80 -0.05 -21.25
N VAL A 126 -8.65 0.54 -21.59
CA VAL A 126 -8.07 1.65 -20.84
C VAL A 126 -8.62 2.97 -21.36
N LYS A 127 -8.61 3.13 -22.69
CA LYS A 127 -9.04 4.36 -23.35
C LYS A 127 -9.21 4.21 -24.85
N TRP A 128 -9.96 5.13 -25.42
CA TRP A 128 -9.97 5.50 -26.83
C TRP A 128 -8.96 6.61 -27.09
N THR A 129 -8.28 6.53 -28.22
CA THR A 129 -7.31 7.54 -28.68
C THR A 129 -7.58 7.95 -30.11
N ASN A 130 -7.16 9.15 -30.51
CA ASN A 130 -7.17 9.56 -31.92
C ASN A 130 -5.96 8.96 -32.68
N ALA A 131 -5.86 9.20 -33.98
CA ALA A 131 -4.73 8.77 -34.81
C ALA A 131 -3.35 9.30 -34.34
N ALA A 132 -3.31 10.43 -33.63
CA ALA A 132 -2.09 10.99 -33.05
C ALA A 132 -1.69 10.35 -31.71
N GLY A 133 -2.55 9.48 -31.14
CA GLY A 133 -2.36 8.85 -29.83
C GLY A 133 -2.87 9.67 -28.63
N ASP A 134 -3.50 10.82 -28.88
CA ASP A 134 -4.09 11.63 -27.81
C ASP A 134 -5.31 10.91 -27.22
N SER A 135 -5.49 11.06 -25.91
CA SER A 135 -6.57 10.38 -25.18
C SER A 135 -7.89 11.11 -25.40
N LEU A 136 -8.91 10.37 -25.85
CA LEU A 136 -10.25 10.91 -26.10
C LEU A 136 -11.22 10.61 -24.95
N SER A 137 -11.30 9.35 -24.52
CA SER A 137 -12.17 8.93 -23.42
C SER A 137 -11.70 7.60 -22.84
N ALA A 138 -11.97 7.35 -21.55
CA ALA A 138 -11.81 6.05 -20.90
C ALA A 138 -13.12 5.24 -20.84
N GLU A 139 -14.23 5.81 -21.32
CA GLU A 139 -15.55 5.20 -21.23
C GLU A 139 -15.75 4.08 -22.25
N ASN A 140 -16.51 3.07 -21.86
CA ASN A 140 -16.99 2.01 -22.74
C ASN A 140 -18.43 1.63 -22.37
N PRO A 141 -19.43 1.93 -23.21
CA PRO A 141 -19.31 2.58 -24.52
C PRO A 141 -18.95 4.08 -24.43
N TYR A 142 -18.40 4.63 -25.52
CA TYR A 142 -18.07 6.06 -25.69
C TYR A 142 -18.95 6.70 -26.77
N THR A 143 -19.67 7.77 -26.43
CA THR A 143 -20.55 8.50 -27.36
C THR A 143 -19.96 9.86 -27.72
N PHE A 144 -19.96 10.20 -29.01
CA PHE A 144 -19.42 11.46 -29.51
C PHE A 144 -20.15 11.93 -30.79
N PRO A 145 -20.21 13.26 -31.05
CA PRO A 145 -20.76 13.79 -32.28
C PRO A 145 -19.74 13.73 -33.42
N VAL A 146 -20.16 13.25 -34.60
CA VAL A 146 -19.32 13.20 -35.80
C VAL A 146 -19.24 14.58 -36.44
N LYS A 147 -18.06 15.20 -36.42
CA LYS A 147 -17.78 16.52 -37.02
C LYS A 147 -16.86 16.46 -38.25
N GLY A 148 -16.53 15.27 -38.70
CA GLY A 148 -15.57 15.02 -39.77
C GLY A 148 -15.12 13.57 -39.73
N ASP A 149 -14.29 13.20 -40.70
CA ASP A 149 -13.67 11.87 -40.71
C ASP A 149 -12.88 11.67 -39.41
N THR A 150 -13.17 10.55 -38.75
CA THR A 150 -12.70 10.26 -37.39
C THR A 150 -12.01 8.91 -37.39
N GLU A 151 -10.74 8.90 -37.01
CA GLU A 151 -9.99 7.67 -36.78
C GLU A 151 -9.70 7.55 -35.28
N MET A 152 -10.13 6.42 -34.69
CA MET A 152 -9.89 6.13 -33.28
C MET A 152 -9.33 4.73 -33.06
N GLN A 153 -8.53 4.61 -32.01
CA GLN A 153 -8.00 3.34 -31.56
C GLN A 153 -8.38 3.07 -30.11
N ALA A 154 -8.97 1.90 -29.86
CA ALA A 154 -9.20 1.33 -28.55
C ALA A 154 -7.91 0.67 -28.03
N TYR A 155 -7.42 1.17 -26.88
CA TYR A 155 -6.26 0.62 -26.20
C TYR A 155 -6.69 -0.24 -25.02
N PHE A 156 -6.27 -1.50 -25.04
CA PHE A 156 -6.53 -2.45 -23.97
C PHE A 156 -5.26 -2.71 -23.15
N SER A 157 -5.44 -2.95 -21.85
CA SER A 157 -4.37 -3.43 -20.99
C SER A 157 -4.80 -4.72 -20.33
N ASN A 158 -3.82 -5.61 -20.15
CA ASN A 158 -3.98 -6.74 -19.27
C ASN A 158 -4.13 -6.21 -17.84
N ILE A 159 -5.22 -6.52 -17.14
CA ILE A 159 -5.37 -6.27 -15.71
C ILE A 159 -5.74 -7.56 -14.98
N TYR A 160 -5.26 -7.69 -13.76
CA TYR A 160 -5.45 -8.85 -12.89
C TYR A 160 -5.92 -8.43 -11.51
N GLN A 161 -6.64 -9.32 -10.84
CA GLN A 161 -7.10 -9.12 -9.47
C GLN A 161 -6.13 -9.73 -8.47
N VAL A 162 -5.73 -8.93 -7.48
CA VAL A 162 -4.99 -9.38 -6.30
C VAL A 162 -5.97 -9.43 -5.13
N ASN A 163 -6.32 -10.64 -4.72
CA ASN A 163 -7.20 -10.92 -3.58
C ASN A 163 -6.36 -11.35 -2.39
N LEU A 164 -6.36 -10.54 -1.32
CA LEU A 164 -5.61 -10.80 -0.11
C LEU A 164 -6.55 -11.20 1.03
N PHE A 165 -6.15 -12.21 1.80
CA PHE A 165 -6.86 -12.73 2.96
C PHE A 165 -5.92 -12.76 4.16
N ALA A 166 -6.46 -12.64 5.36
CA ALA A 166 -5.72 -12.90 6.59
C ALA A 166 -6.30 -14.13 7.27
N ALA A 167 -5.45 -15.03 7.73
CA ALA A 167 -5.83 -16.05 8.70
C ALA A 167 -6.18 -15.40 10.04
N GLU A 168 -6.58 -16.21 11.03
CA GLU A 168 -6.83 -15.73 12.39
C GLU A 168 -5.60 -14.99 12.96
N HIS A 169 -5.85 -14.09 13.91
CA HIS A 169 -4.83 -13.33 14.64
C HIS A 169 -4.04 -12.31 13.82
N GLY A 170 -4.64 -11.82 12.72
CA GLY A 170 -4.14 -10.64 12.02
C GLY A 170 -5.14 -10.12 11.00
N ARG A 171 -4.72 -9.08 10.26
CA ARG A 171 -5.53 -8.45 9.22
C ARG A 171 -4.70 -7.96 8.06
N ILE A 172 -5.30 -7.94 6.87
CA ILE A 172 -4.72 -7.26 5.71
C ILE A 172 -4.82 -5.75 5.91
N THR A 173 -3.73 -5.05 5.61
CA THR A 173 -3.63 -3.58 5.72
C THR A 173 -3.66 -2.93 4.35
N SER A 174 -2.98 -3.49 3.35
CA SER A 174 -2.98 -2.98 1.97
C SER A 174 -2.50 -4.01 0.96
N GLY A 175 -2.61 -3.67 -0.34
CA GLY A 175 -2.03 -4.43 -1.45
C GLY A 175 -3.02 -5.22 -2.30
N GLY A 176 -4.29 -5.31 -1.89
CA GLY A 176 -5.35 -5.87 -2.71
C GLY A 176 -5.85 -4.89 -3.78
N GLY A 177 -6.49 -5.41 -4.81
CA GLY A 177 -7.11 -4.60 -5.87
C GLY A 177 -6.75 -5.06 -7.27
N THR A 178 -6.98 -4.17 -8.23
CA THR A 178 -6.77 -4.43 -9.66
C THR A 178 -5.47 -3.82 -10.14
N TYR A 179 -4.66 -4.58 -10.84
CA TYR A 179 -3.32 -4.20 -11.27
C TYR A 179 -3.13 -4.49 -12.75
N THR A 180 -2.38 -3.65 -13.47
CA THR A 180 -1.96 -3.96 -14.83
C THR A 180 -0.90 -5.06 -14.84
N HIS A 181 -0.81 -5.82 -15.94
CA HIS A 181 0.22 -6.85 -16.10
C HIS A 181 1.63 -6.27 -15.92
N GLY A 182 2.42 -6.89 -15.05
CA GLY A 182 3.78 -6.49 -14.70
C GLY A 182 3.86 -5.40 -13.63
N ALA A 183 2.74 -4.81 -13.19
CA ALA A 183 2.76 -3.83 -12.11
C ALA A 183 3.25 -4.46 -10.79
N GLY A 184 3.97 -3.67 -10.00
CA GLY A 184 4.40 -4.07 -8.66
C GLY A 184 3.27 -3.91 -7.64
N ALA A 185 2.93 -4.98 -6.94
CA ALA A 185 2.03 -4.96 -5.79
C ALA A 185 2.83 -5.05 -4.48
N VAL A 186 2.30 -4.44 -3.42
CA VAL A 186 2.88 -4.42 -2.08
C VAL A 186 1.82 -4.86 -1.07
N ALA A 187 1.83 -6.15 -0.74
CA ALA A 187 0.95 -6.73 0.25
C ALA A 187 1.47 -6.46 1.66
N VAL A 188 0.60 -5.94 2.53
CA VAL A 188 0.94 -5.61 3.91
C VAL A 188 -0.13 -6.19 4.82
N ALA A 189 0.31 -6.85 5.89
CA ALA A 189 -0.57 -7.33 6.94
C ALA A 189 -0.11 -6.83 8.30
N THR A 190 -1.03 -6.75 9.25
CA THR A 190 -0.73 -6.41 10.65
C THR A 190 -1.17 -7.59 11.51
N ALA A 191 -0.25 -8.12 12.32
CA ALA A 191 -0.57 -9.16 13.30
C ALA A 191 -1.27 -8.55 14.52
N ASP A 192 -2.14 -9.32 15.15
CA ASP A 192 -2.70 -8.96 16.45
C ASP A 192 -1.62 -9.01 17.55
N TYR A 193 -1.91 -8.39 18.70
CA TYR A 193 -0.96 -8.38 19.82
C TYR A 193 -0.60 -9.81 20.27
N GLY A 194 0.69 -10.08 20.40
CA GLY A 194 1.20 -11.40 20.78
C GLY A 194 1.32 -12.38 19.63
N TYR A 195 1.09 -11.94 18.39
CA TYR A 195 1.28 -12.73 17.18
C TYR A 195 2.28 -12.05 16.24
N HIS A 196 2.80 -12.82 15.29
CA HIS A 196 3.63 -12.30 14.21
C HIS A 196 3.26 -12.96 12.88
N LEU A 197 3.55 -12.27 11.78
CA LEU A 197 3.39 -12.86 10.45
C LEU A 197 4.48 -13.93 10.26
N VAL A 198 4.06 -15.13 9.86
CA VAL A 198 4.97 -16.22 9.50
C VAL A 198 5.23 -16.22 8.01
N ARG A 199 4.17 -16.14 7.20
CA ARG A 199 4.27 -16.20 5.74
C ARG A 199 3.02 -15.70 5.02
N TRP A 200 3.21 -15.32 3.77
CA TRP A 200 2.19 -15.27 2.75
C TRP A 200 2.14 -16.60 2.00
N GLU A 201 0.95 -17.15 1.79
CA GLU A 201 0.74 -18.38 1.05
C GLU A 201 -0.26 -18.23 -0.09
N ASN A 202 -0.16 -19.07 -1.10
CA ASN A 202 -1.12 -19.12 -2.20
C ASN A 202 -2.37 -19.97 -1.84
N ALA A 203 -3.31 -20.10 -2.78
CA ALA A 203 -4.51 -20.92 -2.60
C ALA A 203 -4.23 -22.43 -2.42
N ALA A 204 -3.05 -22.93 -2.82
CA ALA A 204 -2.63 -24.31 -2.62
C ALA A 204 -1.95 -24.54 -1.25
N GLY A 205 -1.71 -23.48 -0.48
CA GLY A 205 -1.01 -23.52 0.80
C GLY A 205 0.52 -23.39 0.68
N ASP A 206 1.05 -23.16 -0.53
CA ASP A 206 2.49 -23.01 -0.72
C ASP A 206 2.98 -21.70 -0.12
N SER A 207 4.09 -21.76 0.62
CA SER A 207 4.75 -20.58 1.17
C SER A 207 5.42 -19.76 0.06
N LEU A 208 5.04 -18.49 -0.08
CA LEU A 208 5.57 -17.60 -1.11
C LEU A 208 6.61 -16.61 -0.56
N SER A 209 6.38 -16.05 0.62
CA SER A 209 7.32 -15.11 1.26
C SER A 209 7.03 -15.00 2.76
N ALA A 210 8.07 -14.82 3.57
CA ALA A 210 7.95 -14.47 4.99
C ALA A 210 8.00 -12.94 5.23
N ASP A 211 8.22 -12.15 4.17
CA ASP A 211 8.44 -10.72 4.29
C ASP A 211 7.12 -9.95 4.51
N ASN A 212 7.22 -8.89 5.31
CA ASN A 212 6.14 -7.92 5.49
C ASN A 212 6.73 -6.52 5.54
N PRO A 213 6.59 -5.70 4.49
CA PRO A 213 5.73 -5.88 3.32
C PRO A 213 6.22 -6.93 2.31
N TYR A 214 5.32 -7.70 1.69
CA TYR A 214 5.62 -8.60 0.57
C TYR A 214 5.45 -7.87 -0.77
N ARG A 215 6.52 -7.84 -1.58
CA ARG A 215 6.58 -7.15 -2.87
C ARG A 215 6.68 -8.15 -4.02
N PHE A 216 5.79 -8.06 -5.00
CA PHE A 216 5.78 -8.96 -6.16
C PHE A 216 5.23 -8.28 -7.41
N ALA A 217 5.55 -8.82 -8.59
CA ALA A 217 5.00 -8.37 -9.86
C ALA A 217 3.73 -9.17 -10.22
N VAL A 218 2.66 -8.49 -10.59
CA VAL A 218 1.38 -9.12 -10.93
C VAL A 218 1.39 -9.58 -12.38
N LYS A 219 1.36 -10.88 -12.62
CA LYS A 219 1.35 -11.47 -13.99
C LYS A 219 0.09 -12.25 -14.32
N GLU A 220 -0.71 -12.55 -13.29
CA GLU A 220 -1.96 -13.28 -13.36
C GLU A 220 -2.81 -12.90 -12.13
N ASP A 221 -4.04 -13.41 -12.05
CA ASP A 221 -4.85 -13.25 -10.85
C ASP A 221 -4.18 -13.93 -9.66
N VAL A 222 -4.00 -13.17 -8.58
CA VAL A 222 -3.28 -13.60 -7.39
C VAL A 222 -4.25 -13.73 -6.22
N LYS A 223 -4.17 -14.86 -5.53
CA LYS A 223 -4.84 -15.07 -4.23
C LYS A 223 -3.78 -15.39 -3.18
N LEU A 224 -3.67 -14.53 -2.17
CA LEU A 224 -2.72 -14.69 -1.06
C LEU A 224 -3.43 -14.71 0.28
N THR A 225 -2.94 -15.54 1.20
CA THR A 225 -3.33 -15.55 2.61
C THR A 225 -2.12 -15.21 3.48
N ALA A 226 -2.25 -14.20 4.35
CA ALA A 226 -1.30 -13.92 5.42
C ALA A 226 -1.54 -14.88 6.59
N VAL A 227 -0.54 -15.65 6.97
CA VAL A 227 -0.58 -16.64 8.06
C VAL A 227 0.22 -16.13 9.25
N PHE A 228 -0.37 -16.22 10.44
CA PHE A 228 0.19 -15.73 11.69
C PHE A 228 0.41 -16.87 12.69
N SER A 229 1.32 -16.67 13.63
CA SER A 229 1.50 -17.56 14.78
C SER A 229 1.84 -16.76 16.03
N GLU A 230 1.73 -17.40 17.19
CA GLU A 230 2.08 -16.84 18.48
C GLU A 230 3.54 -16.36 18.47
N ALA A 231 3.76 -15.17 19.01
CA ALA A 231 5.09 -14.66 19.29
C ALA A 231 5.60 -15.26 20.60
N ARG A 232 6.92 -15.48 20.68
CA ARG A 232 7.57 -15.83 21.94
C ARG A 232 7.90 -14.56 22.70
N MET A 233 7.48 -14.47 23.95
CA MET A 233 7.81 -13.35 24.84
C MET A 233 8.72 -13.82 25.97
N LEU A 234 9.65 -12.96 26.36
CA LEU A 234 10.53 -13.20 27.50
C LEU A 234 9.79 -12.80 28.78
N VAL A 235 9.71 -13.73 29.73
CA VAL A 235 9.31 -13.46 31.11
C VAL A 235 10.56 -13.45 31.98
N THR A 236 10.82 -12.34 32.63
CA THR A 236 11.91 -12.19 33.59
C THR A 236 11.39 -12.34 35.01
N ALA A 237 12.12 -13.09 35.82
CA ALA A 237 11.82 -13.28 37.23
C ALA A 237 13.12 -13.12 38.03
N GLU A 238 13.10 -12.24 39.03
CA GLU A 238 14.23 -12.01 39.93
C GLU A 238 13.86 -12.20 41.41
N ALA A 239 14.85 -12.50 42.24
CA ALA A 239 14.67 -12.65 43.67
C ALA A 239 15.29 -11.45 44.40
N ALA A 240 14.54 -10.88 45.34
CA ALA A 240 15.13 -10.01 46.35
C ALA A 240 16.03 -10.82 47.30
N ALA A 241 16.87 -10.15 48.08
CA ALA A 241 17.76 -10.82 49.04
C ALA A 241 16.98 -11.75 49.99
N GLY A 242 17.54 -12.95 50.24
CA GLY A 242 16.95 -13.95 51.15
C GLY A 242 16.13 -15.05 50.46
N GLY A 243 16.33 -15.27 49.17
CA GLY A 243 15.76 -16.40 48.47
C GLY A 243 16.14 -16.44 47.00
N ARG A 244 15.57 -17.41 46.29
CA ARG A 244 15.77 -17.68 44.86
C ARG A 244 14.44 -17.76 44.14
N VAL A 245 14.47 -17.66 42.80
CA VAL A 245 13.29 -17.79 41.95
C VAL A 245 13.58 -18.65 40.72
N THR A 246 12.60 -19.44 40.29
CA THR A 246 12.58 -20.16 39.01
C THR A 246 11.30 -19.84 38.22
N GLY A 247 11.29 -20.20 36.93
CA GLY A 247 10.13 -20.04 36.04
C GLY A 247 10.19 -18.87 35.06
N GLY A 248 11.29 -18.10 35.03
CA GLY A 248 11.56 -17.15 33.94
C GLY A 248 12.03 -17.85 32.67
N GLY A 249 11.85 -17.20 31.50
CA GLY A 249 12.24 -17.74 30.20
C GLY A 249 11.37 -17.26 29.03
N TYR A 250 11.56 -17.86 27.85
CA TYR A 250 10.73 -17.56 26.67
C TYR A 250 9.51 -18.48 26.59
N TYR A 251 8.34 -17.86 26.50
CA TYR A 251 7.05 -18.53 26.46
C TYR A 251 6.24 -18.06 25.26
N ASP A 252 5.45 -18.97 24.68
CA ASP A 252 4.52 -18.62 23.60
C ASP A 252 3.40 -17.76 24.18
N TYR A 253 2.98 -16.73 23.45
CA TYR A 253 1.85 -15.90 23.84
C TYR A 253 0.60 -16.77 24.07
N GLY A 254 -0.12 -16.49 25.14
CA GLY A 254 -1.28 -17.26 25.56
C GLY A 254 -0.96 -18.53 26.36
N SER A 255 0.31 -18.91 26.52
CA SER A 255 0.68 -20.03 27.40
C SER A 255 0.58 -19.66 28.89
N GLN A 256 0.45 -20.69 29.74
CA GLN A 256 0.51 -20.52 31.19
C GLN A 256 1.96 -20.54 31.66
N VAL A 257 2.34 -19.54 32.45
CA VAL A 257 3.66 -19.40 33.08
C VAL A 257 3.52 -19.62 34.59
N THR A 258 4.47 -20.33 35.19
CA THR A 258 4.53 -20.57 36.64
C THR A 258 5.88 -20.14 37.18
N LEU A 259 5.86 -19.17 38.09
CA LEU A 259 7.03 -18.73 38.84
C LEU A 259 7.02 -19.36 40.22
N THR A 260 8.18 -19.77 40.73
CA THR A 260 8.29 -20.37 42.07
C THR A 260 9.45 -19.75 42.84
N ALA A 261 9.15 -19.30 44.05
CA ALA A 261 10.10 -18.67 44.97
C ALA A 261 10.56 -19.68 46.03
N PHE A 262 11.86 -19.68 46.32
CA PHE A 262 12.50 -20.55 47.29
C PHE A 262 13.19 -19.69 48.35
N PRO A 263 12.59 -19.50 49.54
CA PRO A 263 13.25 -18.74 50.61
C PRO A 263 14.52 -19.45 51.09
N ASP A 264 15.58 -18.67 51.34
CA ASP A 264 16.79 -19.18 51.99
C ASP A 264 16.53 -19.39 53.50
N SER A 265 17.42 -20.12 54.17
CA SER A 265 17.30 -20.36 55.61
C SER A 265 17.22 -19.04 56.41
N GLY A 266 16.28 -18.96 57.34
CA GLY A 266 16.03 -17.75 58.14
C GLY A 266 15.24 -16.67 57.42
N TYR A 267 14.70 -16.96 56.23
CA TYR A 267 13.78 -16.09 55.49
C TYR A 267 12.47 -16.82 55.17
N ARG A 268 11.42 -16.03 54.97
CA ARG A 268 10.15 -16.51 54.41
C ARG A 268 9.74 -15.69 53.22
N PHE A 269 9.01 -16.31 52.29
CA PHE A 269 8.39 -15.61 51.18
C PHE A 269 7.40 -14.56 51.69
N ALA A 270 7.44 -13.38 51.08
CA ALA A 270 6.56 -12.27 51.44
C ALA A 270 5.48 -12.02 50.38
N ARG A 271 5.90 -11.79 49.12
CA ARG A 271 5.00 -11.50 47.99
C ARG A 271 5.72 -11.44 46.65
N TRP A 272 4.94 -11.61 45.59
CA TRP A 272 5.32 -11.28 44.22
C TRP A 272 5.01 -9.82 43.91
N THR A 273 5.96 -9.13 43.29
CA THR A 273 5.73 -7.83 42.64
C THR A 273 6.07 -7.90 41.16
N ALA A 274 5.44 -7.07 40.33
CA ALA A 274 5.57 -7.11 38.88
C ALA A 274 5.53 -5.71 38.23
N GLY A 275 5.79 -5.69 36.92
CA GLY A 275 5.83 -4.51 36.07
C GLY A 275 7.22 -3.88 35.98
N GLU A 276 7.38 -2.88 35.12
CA GLU A 276 8.70 -2.27 34.80
C GLU A 276 9.48 -1.82 36.06
N LYS A 277 8.77 -1.32 37.08
CA LYS A 277 9.36 -0.89 38.36
C LYS A 277 9.27 -1.93 39.47
N LEU A 278 8.66 -3.08 39.20
CA LEU A 278 8.47 -4.19 40.14
C LEU A 278 7.78 -3.78 41.44
N THR A 279 6.78 -2.88 41.33
CA THR A 279 6.02 -2.33 42.47
C THR A 279 4.59 -2.86 42.56
N VAL A 280 4.06 -3.47 41.50
CA VAL A 280 2.67 -3.94 41.47
C VAL A 280 2.60 -5.30 42.14
N GLN A 281 1.91 -5.41 43.28
CA GLN A 281 1.77 -6.70 43.97
C GLN A 281 0.80 -7.62 43.22
N VAL A 282 1.22 -8.85 42.91
CA VAL A 282 0.44 -9.80 42.08
C VAL A 282 0.12 -11.13 42.75
N GLY A 283 0.79 -11.48 43.85
CA GLY A 283 0.54 -12.74 44.55
C GLY A 283 1.23 -12.82 45.90
N ASN A 284 0.67 -13.65 46.80
CA ASN A 284 1.16 -13.86 48.17
C ASN A 284 1.54 -15.34 48.45
N ALA A 285 1.39 -16.22 47.46
CA ALA A 285 1.87 -17.59 47.52
C ALA A 285 3.27 -17.67 46.89
N ASP A 286 4.09 -18.60 47.37
CA ASP A 286 5.45 -18.88 46.86
C ASP A 286 5.45 -19.41 45.42
N SER A 287 4.35 -19.98 44.96
CA SER A 287 4.06 -20.29 43.55
C SER A 287 3.04 -19.32 42.96
N TYR A 288 3.33 -18.75 41.78
CA TYR A 288 2.47 -17.82 41.06
C TYR A 288 2.31 -18.23 39.59
N SER A 289 1.08 -18.56 39.20
CA SER A 289 0.75 -18.94 37.82
C SER A 289 -0.17 -17.91 37.16
N PHE A 290 0.13 -17.57 35.91
CA PHE A 290 -0.65 -16.62 35.12
C PHE A 290 -0.64 -16.98 33.63
N LEU A 291 -1.60 -16.43 32.88
CA LEU A 291 -1.64 -16.56 31.42
C LEU A 291 -0.85 -15.40 30.79
N LEU A 292 0.10 -15.70 29.91
CA LEU A 292 0.90 -14.70 29.21
C LEU A 292 0.11 -14.05 28.07
N ILE A 293 -0.79 -13.14 28.43
CA ILE A 293 -1.63 -12.38 27.49
C ILE A 293 -1.37 -10.88 27.61
N ARG A 294 -2.01 -10.06 26.77
CA ARG A 294 -1.82 -8.58 26.70
C ARG A 294 -1.83 -7.84 28.04
N THR A 295 -2.52 -8.37 29.05
CA THR A 295 -2.63 -7.76 30.38
C THR A 295 -1.58 -8.26 31.39
N ALA A 296 -0.81 -9.29 31.04
CA ALA A 296 0.27 -9.80 31.87
C ALA A 296 1.47 -8.85 31.83
N PHE A 297 2.25 -8.88 32.91
CA PHE A 297 3.57 -8.24 32.93
C PHE A 297 4.61 -9.19 32.32
N ASP A 298 5.76 -8.66 31.94
CA ASP A 298 6.92 -9.43 31.47
C ASP A 298 8.03 -9.53 32.53
N SER A 299 7.87 -8.84 33.66
CA SER A 299 8.90 -8.69 34.68
C SER A 299 8.31 -8.87 36.08
N TYR A 300 8.90 -9.78 36.86
CA TYR A 300 8.43 -10.22 38.17
C TYR A 300 9.56 -10.30 39.19
N ARG A 301 9.24 -10.06 40.46
CA ARG A 301 10.16 -10.18 41.60
C ARG A 301 9.55 -10.96 42.75
N ALA A 302 10.26 -11.97 43.23
CA ALA A 302 10.00 -12.63 44.50
C ALA A 302 10.61 -11.82 45.65
N ASN A 303 9.81 -11.43 46.65
CA ASN A 303 10.28 -10.68 47.80
C ASN A 303 10.25 -11.56 49.05
N PHE A 304 11.28 -11.44 49.89
CA PHE A 304 11.48 -12.24 51.09
C PHE A 304 11.68 -11.34 52.31
N VAL A 305 11.39 -11.87 53.50
CA VAL A 305 11.62 -11.19 54.78
C VAL A 305 12.28 -12.16 55.76
N ARG A 306 13.21 -11.67 56.60
CA ARG A 306 13.84 -12.49 57.64
C ARG A 306 12.80 -12.97 58.66
N GLU A 307 12.88 -14.22 59.05
CA GLU A 307 12.14 -14.76 60.17
C GLU A 307 12.83 -14.31 61.48
N GLY A 308 12.12 -13.56 62.33
CA GLY A 308 12.61 -13.15 63.66
C GLY A 308 12.80 -11.66 63.95
N GLY A 309 12.22 -10.74 63.15
CA GLY A 309 12.24 -9.30 63.45
C GLY A 309 10.98 -8.79 64.16
N GLU A 310 10.72 -9.22 65.39
CA GLU A 310 9.81 -8.45 66.27
C GLU A 310 10.49 -7.14 66.69
N LYS A 311 9.78 -6.03 66.52
CA LYS A 311 10.21 -4.70 66.96
C LYS A 311 10.34 -4.69 68.49
N GLY A 312 11.57 -4.54 68.99
CA GLY A 312 11.82 -3.95 70.30
C GLY A 312 12.02 -2.44 70.15
N GLU A 313 11.08 -1.65 70.66
CA GLU A 313 11.31 -0.25 71.04
C GLU A 313 12.29 -0.19 72.22
N GLY A 314 13.24 0.74 72.20
CA GLY A 314 14.09 1.05 73.34
C GLY A 314 15.32 1.87 72.95
N GLY A 315 15.27 3.18 73.20
CA GLY A 315 16.33 4.13 72.87
C GLY A 315 17.57 4.06 73.76
N GLY A 316 18.61 4.82 73.38
CA GLY A 316 19.78 5.08 74.21
C GLY A 316 20.98 5.53 73.38
N GLU A 317 21.35 6.80 73.50
CA GLU A 317 22.50 7.43 72.87
C GLU A 317 23.86 7.01 73.48
N SER A 318 24.88 7.17 72.63
CA SER A 318 26.23 7.70 72.92
C SER A 318 27.44 6.77 73.19
N ASN A 319 28.44 7.01 72.33
CA ASN A 319 29.89 7.16 72.54
C ASN A 319 30.83 5.97 72.84
N GLY A 320 31.78 5.80 71.91
CA GLY A 320 33.20 6.04 72.19
C GLY A 320 34.10 4.80 72.27
N GLY A 321 35.12 4.73 71.39
CA GLY A 321 36.25 3.83 71.55
C GLY A 321 37.12 3.65 70.31
N GLU A 322 38.10 4.53 70.13
CA GLU A 322 39.25 4.30 69.25
C GLU A 322 40.13 3.16 69.81
N GLY A 323 40.67 2.33 68.93
CA GLY A 323 41.69 1.32 69.24
C GLY A 323 42.50 0.99 67.99
N ASN A 324 43.64 1.66 67.85
CA ASN A 324 44.63 1.43 66.80
C ASN A 324 45.57 0.28 67.19
N GLY A 325 46.01 -0.54 66.23
CA GLY A 325 46.99 -1.60 66.44
C GLY A 325 47.26 -2.41 65.18
N GLY A 326 48.24 -1.99 64.37
CA GLY A 326 48.71 -2.73 63.21
C GLY A 326 49.74 -3.81 63.54
N SER A 327 49.85 -4.81 62.67
CA SER A 327 51.11 -5.18 62.00
C SER A 327 50.92 -6.38 61.07
N GLN A 328 51.44 -6.19 59.87
CA GLN A 328 51.85 -7.09 58.80
C GLN A 328 51.83 -8.61 59.04
N GLY A 329 51.29 -9.30 58.04
CA GLY A 329 51.61 -10.68 57.69
C GLY A 329 51.31 -10.91 56.22
N ASN A 330 52.21 -10.47 55.33
CA ASN A 330 52.26 -10.96 53.95
C ASN A 330 52.75 -12.41 54.01
N GLU A 331 51.87 -13.36 53.75
CA GLU A 331 52.26 -14.68 53.24
C GLU A 331 51.61 -14.88 51.88
N PHE A 332 52.46 -14.85 50.86
CA PHE A 332 52.17 -15.24 49.48
C PHE A 332 52.87 -16.60 49.30
N LEU A 333 52.13 -17.71 49.09
CA LEU A 333 52.04 -18.55 47.87
C LEU A 333 51.77 -20.04 48.25
N PRO A 334 51.27 -20.93 47.36
CA PRO A 334 51.11 -20.81 45.91
C PRO A 334 49.73 -21.17 45.30
N SER A 335 49.65 -20.89 44.00
CA SER A 335 48.58 -21.03 43.00
C SER A 335 48.14 -22.46 42.65
N ASP A 336 46.91 -22.58 42.11
CA ASP A 336 46.56 -23.35 40.89
C ASP A 336 45.09 -23.85 40.90
N ARG A 337 44.11 -22.95 41.08
CA ARG A 337 42.71 -23.30 40.80
C ARG A 337 42.08 -22.23 39.91
N GLU A 338 41.90 -22.56 38.63
CA GLU A 338 41.24 -21.66 37.67
C GLU A 338 39.78 -21.44 38.08
N ALA A 339 39.35 -20.17 38.16
CA ALA A 339 37.93 -19.84 38.24
C ALA A 339 37.24 -20.21 36.92
N GLY A 340 36.07 -20.84 36.99
CA GLY A 340 35.43 -21.44 35.82
C GLY A 340 33.93 -21.62 35.95
N ALA A 341 33.29 -21.92 34.82
CA ALA A 341 31.90 -22.31 34.78
C ALA A 341 31.64 -23.30 33.65
N TYR A 342 30.76 -24.27 33.88
CA TYR A 342 30.31 -25.20 32.85
C TYR A 342 28.86 -25.58 33.07
N HIS A 343 28.19 -25.97 31.98
CA HIS A 343 26.80 -26.40 32.00
C HIS A 343 26.71 -27.90 31.70
N ALA A 344 26.11 -28.66 32.62
CA ALA A 344 25.89 -30.08 32.49
C ALA A 344 24.50 -30.44 33.00
N GLU A 345 23.75 -31.27 32.27
CA GLU A 345 22.46 -31.82 32.71
C GLU A 345 21.41 -30.78 33.17
N GLY A 346 21.44 -29.57 32.59
CA GLY A 346 20.52 -28.47 32.94
C GLY A 346 20.96 -27.63 34.14
N VAL A 347 22.18 -27.87 34.64
CA VAL A 347 22.76 -27.19 35.80
C VAL A 347 24.03 -26.46 35.37
N LEU A 348 24.10 -25.19 35.75
CA LEU A 348 25.31 -24.38 35.68
C LEU A 348 26.12 -24.58 36.96
N HIS A 349 27.35 -25.06 36.81
CA HIS A 349 28.30 -25.21 37.91
C HIS A 349 29.29 -24.06 37.88
N LEU A 350 29.51 -23.40 39.02
CA LEU A 350 30.47 -22.32 39.19
C LEU A 350 31.65 -22.78 40.05
N VAL A 351 32.87 -22.63 39.56
CA VAL A 351 34.08 -23.12 40.21
C VAL A 351 34.92 -21.93 40.68
N HIS A 352 35.19 -21.83 41.98
CA HIS A 352 35.96 -20.75 42.63
C HIS A 352 35.42 -19.33 42.39
N LEU A 353 34.10 -19.15 42.46
CA LEU A 353 33.44 -17.85 42.23
C LEU A 353 32.60 -17.40 43.43
N ASP A 354 32.85 -17.91 44.64
CA ASP A 354 32.10 -17.52 45.84
C ASP A 354 32.07 -16.00 46.08
N GLY A 355 30.87 -15.46 46.29
CA GLY A 355 30.62 -14.05 46.56
C GLY A 355 30.86 -13.12 45.36
N TYR A 356 31.02 -13.65 44.14
CA TYR A 356 31.04 -12.83 42.92
C TYR A 356 29.61 -12.55 42.44
N PHE A 357 29.39 -11.35 41.92
CA PHE A 357 28.21 -11.02 41.12
C PHE A 357 28.39 -11.60 39.72
N ILE A 358 27.54 -12.55 39.36
CA ILE A 358 27.58 -13.29 38.11
C ILE A 358 26.56 -12.70 37.14
N SER A 359 26.99 -12.50 35.91
CA SER A 359 26.14 -12.18 34.77
C SER A 359 26.48 -13.07 33.59
N ILE A 360 25.46 -13.64 32.94
CA ILE A 360 25.62 -14.47 31.76
C ILE A 360 25.06 -13.68 30.58
N ASP A 361 25.87 -13.54 29.54
CA ASP A 361 25.51 -12.84 28.32
C ASP A 361 25.57 -13.80 27.12
N THR A 362 24.74 -13.58 26.11
CA THR A 362 24.87 -14.26 24.81
C THR A 362 26.14 -13.79 24.09
N MET A 363 26.57 -14.51 23.04
CA MET A 363 27.68 -14.05 22.18
C MET A 363 27.42 -12.70 21.49
N THR A 364 26.17 -12.25 21.40
CA THR A 364 25.80 -10.92 20.88
C THR A 364 25.78 -9.83 21.95
N GLY A 365 26.11 -10.17 23.21
CA GLY A 365 26.22 -9.23 24.33
C GLY A 365 24.92 -8.98 25.11
N GLU A 366 23.89 -9.80 24.89
CA GLU A 366 22.61 -9.70 25.60
C GLU A 366 22.64 -10.45 26.93
N ARG A 367 22.33 -9.77 28.03
CA ARG A 367 22.28 -10.34 29.38
C ARG A 367 21.11 -11.31 29.52
N VAL A 368 21.40 -12.58 29.77
CA VAL A 368 20.39 -13.66 29.94
C VAL A 368 20.20 -14.12 31.38
N LEU A 369 21.17 -13.90 32.26
CA LEU A 369 21.06 -14.24 33.68
C LEU A 369 21.92 -13.32 34.54
N GLN A 370 21.48 -13.03 35.77
CA GLN A 370 22.30 -12.36 36.78
C GLN A 370 21.96 -12.85 38.19
N PHE A 371 22.98 -13.11 39.00
CA PHE A 371 22.81 -13.57 40.39
C PHE A 371 24.10 -13.38 41.18
N MET A 372 24.05 -13.55 42.50
CA MET A 372 25.24 -13.55 43.37
C MET A 372 25.62 -14.99 43.68
N ALA A 373 26.88 -15.35 43.46
CA ALA A 373 27.39 -16.67 43.77
C ALA A 373 27.49 -16.86 45.30
N ASP A 374 26.98 -17.99 45.80
CA ASP A 374 26.74 -18.27 47.22
C ASP A 374 27.63 -19.37 47.82
N GLY A 375 28.60 -19.87 47.04
CA GLY A 375 29.63 -20.81 47.48
C GLY A 375 30.60 -21.19 46.37
N ASP A 376 31.73 -21.78 46.75
CA ASP A 376 32.61 -22.45 45.80
C ASP A 376 31.96 -23.76 45.33
N ASP A 377 32.00 -24.03 44.03
CA ASP A 377 31.34 -25.19 43.38
C ASP A 377 29.80 -25.15 43.45
N ALA A 378 29.20 -23.94 43.52
CA ALA A 378 27.76 -23.76 43.58
C ALA A 378 27.04 -24.16 42.28
N GLU A 379 25.89 -24.82 42.45
CA GLU A 379 25.05 -25.35 41.38
C GLU A 379 23.79 -24.49 41.19
N TYR A 380 23.55 -24.04 39.97
CA TYR A 380 22.37 -23.27 39.60
C TYR A 380 21.59 -24.02 38.55
N ALA A 381 20.33 -24.37 38.85
CA ALA A 381 19.42 -24.86 37.82
C ALA A 381 19.17 -23.73 36.82
N THR A 382 19.59 -23.90 35.56
CA THR A 382 19.47 -22.87 34.53
C THR A 382 18.76 -23.42 33.30
N ALA A 383 17.63 -22.82 32.93
CA ALA A 383 16.93 -23.12 31.68
C ALA A 383 17.51 -22.30 30.51
N LEU A 384 18.84 -22.33 30.33
CA LEU A 384 19.48 -21.67 29.19
C LEU A 384 19.20 -22.50 27.92
N PRO A 385 18.72 -21.89 26.81
CA PRO A 385 18.61 -22.58 25.54
C PRO A 385 19.97 -23.09 25.04
N ALA A 386 19.97 -24.14 24.22
CA ALA A 386 21.17 -24.62 23.55
C ALA A 386 21.84 -23.47 22.79
N GLY A 387 23.11 -23.22 23.08
CA GLY A 387 23.76 -21.99 22.67
C GLY A 387 25.08 -21.77 23.36
N VAL A 388 25.73 -20.67 23.02
CA VAL A 388 27.03 -20.32 23.57
C VAL A 388 26.94 -19.01 24.31
N TYR A 389 27.46 -19.00 25.53
CA TYR A 389 27.31 -17.90 26.47
C TYR A 389 28.67 -17.49 27.03
N ILE A 390 28.72 -16.25 27.49
CA ILE A 390 29.86 -15.65 28.19
C ILE A 390 29.44 -15.41 29.62
N LEU A 391 30.25 -15.84 30.58
CA LEU A 391 30.03 -15.52 31.98
C LEU A 391 30.95 -14.37 32.39
N ASN A 392 30.38 -13.36 33.03
CA ASN A 392 31.11 -12.27 33.63
C ASN A 392 30.88 -12.31 35.14
N ALA A 393 31.96 -12.24 35.91
CA ALA A 393 31.94 -12.28 37.36
C ALA A 393 32.62 -11.02 37.91
N ALA A 394 32.01 -10.35 38.89
CA ALA A 394 32.57 -9.14 39.50
C ALA A 394 32.45 -9.16 41.03
N LYS A 395 33.52 -8.81 41.74
CA LYS A 395 33.56 -8.70 43.20
C LYS A 395 34.35 -7.46 43.60
N GLY A 396 33.66 -6.39 44.00
CA GLY A 396 34.30 -5.09 44.25
C GLY A 396 34.89 -4.48 42.97
N GLU A 397 36.18 -4.16 42.98
CA GLU A 397 36.92 -3.69 41.78
C GLU A 397 37.42 -4.83 40.88
N GLU A 398 37.34 -6.07 41.36
CA GLU A 398 37.78 -7.25 40.63
C GLU A 398 36.73 -7.65 39.59
N ARG A 399 37.18 -7.85 38.35
CA ARG A 399 36.35 -8.34 37.23
C ARG A 399 37.04 -9.53 36.60
N ILE A 400 36.36 -10.67 36.64
CA ILE A 400 36.78 -11.92 36.01
C ILE A 400 35.80 -12.18 34.86
N VAL A 401 36.30 -12.31 33.65
CA VAL A 401 35.52 -12.93 32.57
C VAL A 401 35.68 -14.43 32.75
N ALA A 402 34.70 -15.09 33.36
CA ALA A 402 34.72 -16.54 33.42
C ALA A 402 34.33 -17.10 32.04
N ARG A 403 34.97 -18.20 31.67
CA ARG A 403 35.05 -18.69 30.29
C ARG A 403 33.69 -18.79 29.55
N LYS A 404 33.80 -18.70 28.23
CA LYS A 404 32.76 -19.11 27.28
C LYS A 404 32.34 -20.56 27.58
N PHE A 405 31.04 -20.80 27.77
CA PHE A 405 30.51 -22.15 27.99
C PHE A 405 29.37 -22.44 27.01
N VAL A 406 29.19 -23.73 26.72
CA VAL A 406 28.19 -24.21 25.76
C VAL A 406 27.10 -24.93 26.53
N VAL A 407 25.86 -24.53 26.27
CA VAL A 407 24.67 -25.26 26.67
C VAL A 407 24.29 -26.14 25.49
N LYS A 408 24.24 -27.46 25.71
CA LYS A 408 23.93 -28.45 24.67
C LYS A 408 22.45 -28.73 24.61
#